data_AF-S8C634-F1
#
_entry.id   AF-S8C634-F1
#
_cell.length_a   1.000
_cell.length_b   1.000
_cell.length_c   1.000
_cell.angle_alpha   90.00
_cell.angle_beta   90.00
_cell.angle_gamma   90.00
#
_symmetry.space_group_name_H-M   'P 1'
#
loop_
_entity.id
_entity.type
_entity.pdbx_description
1 polymer ?
#
loop_
_entity_poly.entity_id
_entity_poly.type
_entity_poly.pdbx_seq_one_letter_code
_entity_poly.pdbx_strand_id
1 'polypeptide(L)'
;MEFASALSSRDLLDLSGFKRLDSTTLASLSIAPSSVAKTHKGLATLPVRLSSPEPIFHYLFVKPHDPQYTPIINAHPNINGRSLFLSSIPFDTTVHHLRALFIAIGGGRIETVIFSDEPLPSRPIMPDEDQLIKNRKRKRSHHPDGTAQTAETLQWPPLWNRKLHAPDTTAVAVFVDHAAFELAVKAINSNSTDNPKNDYVWGSGIGKGNFIPELGKSRYEDHHVRMFPDPEWLQKFADDSLEKYDKRLKAEEETRRRKANEPDEDGFVTVVRSSRPRPPLSAEEIAERLKKEEKRAKKGYHPDFYRFQQRELKKEQAKKLLSQFEDAKRSLQERKGRKKP
;
A
#
# COMPACT_ATOMS: atom_id res chain seq x y z
N MET A 1 48.31 -36.96 19.11
CA MET A 1 47.44 -37.69 18.16
C MET A 1 46.25 -36.78 17.93
N GLU A 2 46.40 -35.79 17.07
CA GLU A 2 46.21 -35.83 15.60
C GLU A 2 44.95 -35.03 15.30
N PHE A 3 45.10 -33.73 15.07
CA PHE A 3 44.29 -32.91 14.15
C PHE A 3 45.06 -31.59 13.92
N ALA A 4 46.32 -31.73 13.52
CA ALA A 4 47.15 -30.64 13.02
C ALA A 4 47.55 -31.03 11.59
N SER A 5 46.64 -30.83 10.63
CA SER A 5 46.90 -30.95 9.18
C SER A 5 45.58 -30.77 8.41
N ALA A 6 45.29 -29.55 7.95
CA ALA A 6 44.54 -29.29 6.70
C ALA A 6 44.27 -27.79 6.49
N LEU A 7 45.29 -26.92 6.52
CA LEU A 7 45.21 -25.60 5.88
C LEU A 7 46.55 -25.29 5.21
N SER A 8 46.86 -26.09 4.20
CA SER A 8 47.96 -25.85 3.26
C SER A 8 47.40 -25.80 1.84
N SER A 9 46.65 -24.74 1.55
CA SER A 9 46.42 -24.23 0.20
C SER A 9 45.88 -22.81 0.32
N ARG A 10 46.45 -21.88 -0.46
CA ARG A 10 46.02 -20.49 -0.58
C ARG A 10 44.72 -20.43 -1.39
N ASP A 11 43.64 -20.93 -0.83
CA ASP A 11 42.34 -20.91 -1.49
C ASP A 11 41.59 -19.63 -1.10
N LEU A 12 41.62 -18.66 -2.01
CA LEU A 12 40.75 -17.48 -1.99
C LEU A 12 39.29 -17.94 -1.83
N LEU A 13 38.67 -17.60 -0.70
CA LEU A 13 37.29 -17.99 -0.39
C LEU A 13 36.31 -17.29 -1.35
N ASP A 14 35.61 -18.07 -2.18
CA ASP A 14 34.51 -17.62 -3.03
C ASP A 14 33.22 -17.53 -2.19
N LEU A 15 32.88 -16.31 -1.75
CA LEU A 15 31.70 -16.04 -0.91
C LEU A 15 30.37 -15.94 -1.70
N SER A 16 30.31 -16.38 -2.97
CA SER A 16 29.11 -16.24 -3.81
C SER A 16 28.24 -17.49 -3.93
N GLY A 17 28.60 -18.58 -3.25
CA GLY A 17 27.74 -19.76 -3.12
C GLY A 17 26.61 -19.50 -2.13
N PHE A 18 25.59 -18.70 -2.51
CA PHE A 18 24.36 -18.48 -1.73
C PHE A 18 23.52 -19.77 -1.65
N LYS A 19 23.97 -20.75 -0.87
CA LYS A 19 23.09 -21.67 -0.14
C LYS A 19 23.22 -21.26 1.33
N ARG A 20 22.07 -20.97 1.97
CA ARG A 20 21.92 -20.59 3.39
C ARG A 20 23.20 -20.85 4.20
N LEU A 21 23.95 -19.78 4.46
CA LEU A 21 25.01 -19.85 5.46
C LEU A 21 24.30 -20.02 6.81
N ASP A 22 24.52 -21.18 7.45
CA ASP A 22 23.99 -21.46 8.77
C ASP A 22 24.40 -20.34 9.73
N SER A 23 23.51 -19.92 10.63
CA SER A 23 23.75 -18.82 11.57
C SER A 23 25.02 -19.00 12.42
N THR A 24 25.49 -20.24 12.58
CA THR A 24 26.74 -20.62 13.24
C THR A 24 27.99 -20.36 12.39
N THR A 25 27.91 -20.37 11.06
CA THR A 25 29.05 -20.06 10.16
C THR A 25 29.29 -18.56 9.98
N LEU A 26 28.23 -17.73 10.04
CA LEU A 26 28.35 -16.27 9.98
C LEU A 26 29.08 -15.68 11.19
N ALA A 27 28.95 -16.31 12.37
CA ALA A 27 29.66 -15.89 13.58
C ALA A 27 31.19 -16.13 13.50
N SER A 28 31.65 -16.97 12.56
CA SER A 28 33.07 -17.38 12.43
C SER A 28 33.83 -16.72 11.26
N LEU A 29 33.20 -15.89 10.43
CA LEU A 29 33.83 -15.30 9.25
C LEU A 29 34.20 -13.83 9.44
N SER A 30 34.97 -13.51 10.48
CA SER A 30 35.79 -12.28 10.46
C SER A 30 36.98 -12.49 9.51
N ILE A 31 36.70 -12.53 8.21
CA ILE A 31 37.74 -12.69 7.19
C ILE A 31 38.46 -11.37 7.03
N ALA A 32 39.78 -11.39 7.13
CA ALA A 32 40.62 -10.22 6.87
C ALA A 32 40.54 -9.82 5.39
N PRO A 33 40.57 -8.50 5.05
CA PRO A 33 40.48 -8.03 3.67
C PRO A 33 41.54 -8.66 2.77
N SER A 34 42.75 -8.93 3.29
CA SER A 34 43.84 -9.58 2.55
C SER A 34 43.51 -10.98 1.99
N SER A 35 42.51 -11.67 2.55
CA SER A 35 42.10 -13.00 2.12
C SER A 35 40.99 -13.00 1.06
N VAL A 36 40.46 -11.82 0.70
CA VAL A 36 39.34 -11.67 -0.24
C VAL A 36 39.83 -11.10 -1.57
N ALA A 37 39.35 -11.67 -2.67
CA ALA A 37 39.69 -11.22 -4.02
C ALA A 37 39.21 -9.77 -4.26
N LYS A 38 40.02 -8.95 -4.93
CA LYS A 38 39.67 -7.55 -5.29
C LYS A 38 38.45 -7.45 -6.20
N THR A 39 38.29 -8.43 -7.07
CA THR A 39 37.21 -8.47 -8.04
C THR A 39 36.63 -9.87 -8.07
N HIS A 40 35.31 -9.96 -8.07
CA HIS A 40 34.59 -11.22 -8.14
C HIS A 40 33.48 -11.11 -9.20
N LYS A 41 33.50 -12.00 -10.20
CA LYS A 41 32.53 -12.00 -11.33
C LYS A 41 32.35 -10.63 -12.01
N GLY A 42 33.41 -9.81 -12.03
CA GLY A 42 33.39 -8.46 -12.60
C GLY A 42 32.82 -7.37 -11.68
N LEU A 43 32.55 -7.66 -10.41
CA LEU A 43 32.23 -6.69 -9.36
C LEU A 43 33.47 -6.41 -8.51
N ALA A 44 33.73 -5.15 -8.19
CA ALA A 44 34.77 -4.74 -7.25
C ALA A 44 34.32 -5.02 -5.81
N THR A 45 35.23 -5.49 -4.96
CA THR A 45 34.97 -5.75 -3.54
C THR A 45 35.45 -4.58 -2.69
N LEU A 46 34.54 -4.03 -1.88
CA LEU A 46 34.83 -2.93 -0.97
C LEU A 46 34.65 -3.39 0.48
N PRO A 47 35.75 -3.58 1.25
CA PRO A 47 35.69 -4.01 2.65
C PRO A 47 35.33 -2.84 3.57
N VAL A 48 34.21 -2.92 4.26
CA VAL A 48 33.75 -1.92 5.22
C VAL A 48 33.93 -2.44 6.64
N ARG A 49 34.59 -1.67 7.51
CA ARG A 49 34.70 -2.03 8.92
C ARG A 49 33.42 -1.69 9.69
N LEU A 50 32.87 -2.65 10.42
CA LEU A 50 31.73 -2.41 11.31
C LEU A 50 32.20 -1.84 12.66
N SER A 51 31.34 -1.06 13.30
CA SER A 51 31.58 -0.52 14.65
C SER A 51 31.39 -1.62 15.69
N SER A 52 32.44 -2.37 15.97
CA SER A 52 32.51 -3.47 16.95
C SER A 52 33.82 -3.38 17.74
N PRO A 53 33.87 -3.84 19.01
CA PRO A 53 35.11 -3.91 19.79
C PRO A 53 36.20 -4.72 19.06
N GLU A 54 35.80 -5.76 18.32
CA GLU A 54 36.68 -6.52 17.45
C GLU A 54 36.56 -6.02 15.99
N PRO A 55 37.66 -6.01 15.22
CA PRO A 55 37.64 -5.54 13.83
C PRO A 55 36.89 -6.54 12.93
N ILE A 56 35.58 -6.32 12.76
CA ILE A 56 34.72 -7.10 11.86
C ILE A 56 34.58 -6.35 10.53
N PHE A 57 34.77 -7.06 9.42
CA PHE A 57 34.63 -6.51 8.07
C PHE A 57 33.40 -7.07 7.37
N HIS A 58 32.67 -6.18 6.71
CA HIS A 58 31.55 -6.49 5.83
C HIS A 58 31.94 -6.14 4.39
N TYR A 59 31.62 -7.01 3.43
CA TYR A 59 32.06 -6.82 2.05
C TYR A 59 30.89 -6.36 1.17
N LEU A 60 31.07 -5.19 0.55
CA LEU A 60 30.17 -4.66 -0.47
C LEU A 60 30.68 -5.08 -1.86
N PHE A 61 29.76 -5.47 -2.74
CA PHE A 61 30.09 -5.74 -4.14
C PHE A 61 29.57 -4.60 -5.01
N VAL A 62 30.47 -3.96 -5.76
CA VAL A 62 30.18 -2.72 -6.48
C VAL A 62 30.46 -2.86 -7.97
N LYS A 63 29.56 -2.34 -8.80
CA LYS A 63 29.72 -2.30 -10.26
C LYS A 63 29.12 -1.01 -10.83
N PRO A 64 29.67 -0.46 -11.94
CA PRO A 64 28.94 0.49 -12.78
C PRO A 64 27.54 -0.02 -13.11
N HIS A 65 26.54 0.81 -12.86
CA HIS A 65 25.15 0.43 -13.06
C HIS A 65 24.80 0.41 -14.55
N ASP A 66 24.19 -0.69 -14.99
CA ASP A 66 23.62 -0.82 -16.34
C ASP A 66 22.08 -0.69 -16.28
N PRO A 67 21.50 0.38 -16.85
CA PRO A 67 20.07 0.68 -16.75
C PRO A 67 19.16 -0.36 -17.42
N GLN A 68 19.71 -1.22 -18.29
CA GLN A 68 18.91 -2.26 -18.96
C GLN A 68 18.34 -3.31 -17.99
N TYR A 69 18.97 -3.49 -16.83
CA TYR A 69 18.68 -4.60 -15.92
C TYR A 69 17.94 -4.22 -14.63
N THR A 70 17.55 -2.94 -14.46
CA THR A 70 16.83 -2.46 -13.25
C THR A 70 15.57 -1.66 -13.61
N PRO A 71 14.40 -2.32 -13.74
CA PRO A 71 13.17 -1.67 -14.17
C PRO A 71 12.71 -0.54 -13.23
N ILE A 72 13.10 -0.58 -11.94
CA ILE A 72 12.79 0.44 -10.93
C ILE A 72 13.40 1.81 -11.26
N ILE A 73 14.50 1.83 -11.99
CA ILE A 73 15.41 2.99 -12.08
C ILE A 73 15.24 3.72 -13.42
N ASN A 74 14.74 3.01 -14.43
CA ASN A 74 14.37 3.56 -15.74
C ASN A 74 13.26 4.63 -15.68
N ALA A 75 12.62 4.80 -14.52
CA ALA A 75 11.63 5.85 -14.27
C ALA A 75 12.24 7.22 -13.91
N HIS A 76 13.53 7.30 -13.53
CA HIS A 76 14.14 8.56 -13.14
C HIS A 76 14.84 9.23 -14.34
N PRO A 77 14.44 10.43 -14.76
CA PRO A 77 14.72 10.95 -16.10
C PRO A 77 16.19 11.32 -16.43
N ASN A 78 17.17 11.06 -15.55
CA ASN A 78 18.57 11.52 -15.70
C ASN A 78 19.61 10.57 -15.06
N ILE A 79 19.43 9.25 -15.10
CA ILE A 79 20.35 8.30 -14.41
C ILE A 79 21.51 7.81 -15.31
N ASN A 80 21.41 7.96 -16.63
CA ASN A 80 22.35 7.35 -17.57
C ASN A 80 23.81 7.79 -17.33
N GLY A 81 24.65 6.84 -16.91
CA GLY A 81 26.11 6.99 -16.82
C GLY A 81 26.66 7.54 -15.50
N ARG A 82 25.84 7.83 -14.48
CA ARG A 82 26.30 8.41 -13.20
C ARG A 82 25.90 7.60 -11.97
N SER A 83 25.71 6.29 -12.12
CA SER A 83 25.16 5.43 -11.08
C SER A 83 25.99 4.17 -10.84
N LEU A 84 26.08 3.75 -9.58
CA LEU A 84 26.71 2.50 -9.15
C LEU A 84 25.69 1.53 -8.59
N PHE A 85 25.80 0.27 -8.99
CA PHE A 85 25.10 -0.85 -8.40
C PHE A 85 25.90 -1.41 -7.21
N LEU A 86 25.21 -1.58 -6.08
CA LEU A 86 25.74 -2.05 -4.82
C LEU A 86 24.95 -3.30 -4.40
N SER A 87 25.68 -4.36 -4.05
CA SER A 87 25.13 -5.62 -3.56
C SER A 87 25.78 -6.01 -2.22
N SER A 88 25.11 -6.87 -1.46
CA SER A 88 25.51 -7.27 -0.09
C SER A 88 25.55 -6.05 0.83
N ILE A 89 24.48 -5.26 0.85
CA ILE A 89 24.43 -4.05 1.67
C ILE A 89 24.09 -4.42 3.12
N PRO A 90 24.70 -3.81 4.15
CA PRO A 90 24.28 -4.03 5.54
C PRO A 90 22.79 -3.79 5.72
N PHE A 91 22.12 -4.63 6.50
CA PHE A 91 20.67 -4.55 6.72
C PHE A 91 20.22 -3.20 7.29
N ASP A 92 21.13 -2.47 7.92
CA ASP A 92 20.85 -1.20 8.55
C ASP A 92 21.09 0.01 7.60
N THR A 93 21.53 -0.22 6.37
CA THR A 93 21.98 0.85 5.49
C THR A 93 20.94 1.95 5.28
N THR A 94 21.42 3.20 5.24
CA THR A 94 20.59 4.36 4.89
C THR A 94 21.33 5.18 3.83
N VAL A 95 20.61 6.12 3.21
CA VAL A 95 21.21 7.09 2.27
C VAL A 95 22.41 7.81 2.90
N HIS A 96 22.33 8.13 4.19
CA HIS A 96 23.38 8.83 4.93
C HIS A 96 24.62 7.96 5.16
N HIS A 97 24.45 6.65 5.41
CA HIS A 97 25.58 5.72 5.52
C HIS A 97 26.39 5.66 4.24
N LEU A 98 25.72 5.55 3.09
CA LEU A 98 26.40 5.51 1.79
C LEU A 98 27.04 6.86 1.47
N ARG A 99 26.35 7.99 1.71
CA ARG A 99 26.96 9.32 1.55
C ARG A 99 28.24 9.48 2.38
N ALA A 100 28.21 9.09 3.65
CA ALA A 100 29.36 9.18 4.53
C ALA A 100 30.50 8.24 4.09
N LEU A 101 30.18 7.00 3.70
CA LEU A 101 31.15 6.04 3.19
C LEU A 101 31.86 6.59 1.94
N PHE A 102 31.11 7.05 0.93
CA PHE A 102 31.69 7.54 -0.31
C PHE A 102 32.52 8.81 -0.12
N ILE A 103 32.19 9.65 0.86
CA ILE A 103 33.04 10.78 1.25
C ILE A 103 34.32 10.28 1.94
N ALA A 104 34.21 9.32 2.86
CA ALA A 104 35.35 8.80 3.63
C ALA A 104 36.39 8.09 2.76
N ILE A 105 35.97 7.36 1.72
CA ILE A 105 36.88 6.71 0.77
C ILE A 105 37.51 7.68 -0.24
N GLY A 106 37.14 8.97 -0.21
CA GLY A 106 37.57 9.96 -1.20
C GLY A 106 36.86 9.86 -2.55
N GLY A 107 35.65 9.29 -2.55
CA GLY A 107 34.78 9.23 -3.72
C GLY A 107 33.95 10.50 -3.92
N GLY A 108 33.05 10.43 -4.90
CA GLY A 108 32.15 11.53 -5.25
C GLY A 108 30.94 11.68 -4.32
N ARG A 109 30.26 12.83 -4.43
CA ARG A 109 29.02 13.11 -3.68
C ARG A 109 27.82 12.37 -4.30
N ILE A 110 27.01 11.74 -3.45
CA ILE A 110 25.78 11.04 -3.84
C ILE A 110 24.59 11.99 -3.78
N GLU A 111 23.83 12.06 -4.86
CA GLU A 111 22.55 12.77 -4.96
C GLU A 111 21.46 11.98 -4.26
N THR A 112 21.20 10.75 -4.71
CA THR A 112 20.14 9.87 -4.21
C THR A 112 20.60 8.41 -4.18
N VAL A 113 19.96 7.61 -3.33
CA VAL A 113 20.13 6.15 -3.30
C VAL A 113 18.76 5.52 -3.44
N ILE A 114 18.66 4.55 -4.35
CA ILE A 114 17.44 3.80 -4.61
C ILE A 114 17.66 2.36 -4.13
N PHE A 115 16.81 1.88 -3.22
CA PHE A 115 16.88 0.52 -2.71
C PHE A 115 15.91 -0.40 -3.45
N SER A 116 16.27 -1.67 -3.65
CA SER A 116 15.41 -2.66 -4.32
C SER A 116 14.08 -2.92 -3.60
N ASP A 117 14.06 -2.76 -2.28
CA ASP A 117 12.88 -3.05 -1.46
C ASP A 117 11.94 -1.85 -1.32
N GLU A 118 12.26 -0.72 -1.94
CA GLU A 118 11.41 0.45 -1.94
C GLU A 118 10.30 0.28 -3.00
N PRO A 119 9.02 0.50 -2.64
CA PRO A 119 7.96 0.42 -3.63
C PRO A 119 8.24 1.41 -4.76
N LEU A 120 8.02 0.95 -5.99
CA LEU A 120 8.13 1.79 -7.18
C LEU A 120 7.31 3.08 -6.97
N PRO A 121 7.87 4.26 -7.27
CA PRO A 121 7.06 5.47 -7.30
C PRO A 121 5.89 5.23 -8.25
N SER A 122 4.69 5.63 -7.84
CA SER A 122 3.50 5.50 -8.68
C SER A 122 3.80 6.16 -10.02
N ARG A 123 3.71 5.38 -11.11
CA ARG A 123 3.81 5.95 -12.45
C ARG A 123 2.80 7.10 -12.53
N PRO A 124 3.19 8.29 -13.01
CA PRO A 124 2.21 9.29 -13.36
C PRO A 124 1.26 8.61 -14.34
N ILE A 125 -0.02 8.58 -13.99
CA ILE A 125 -1.08 8.08 -14.88
C ILE A 125 -1.04 9.02 -16.07
N MET A 126 -0.32 8.62 -17.13
CA MET A 126 -0.48 9.24 -18.43
C MET A 126 -1.95 9.01 -18.80
N PRO A 127 -2.68 10.04 -19.24
CA PRO A 127 -4.02 9.82 -19.75
C PRO A 127 -3.92 8.77 -20.87
N ASP A 128 -4.72 7.70 -20.78
CA ASP A 128 -4.82 6.66 -21.80
C ASP A 128 -4.82 7.30 -23.20
N GLU A 129 -3.89 6.88 -24.05
CA GLU A 129 -3.81 7.35 -25.45
C GLU A 129 -5.10 7.04 -26.25
N ASP A 130 -5.97 6.17 -25.74
CA ASP A 130 -7.25 5.84 -26.37
C ASP A 130 -8.31 6.97 -26.33
N GLN A 131 -8.06 8.07 -25.62
CA GLN A 131 -8.96 9.23 -25.64
C GLN A 131 -8.52 10.37 -26.56
N LEU A 132 -7.37 10.28 -27.24
CA LEU A 132 -6.85 11.41 -28.03
C LEU A 132 -7.54 11.62 -29.40
N ILE A 133 -8.43 10.73 -29.85
CA ILE A 133 -9.02 10.82 -31.21
C ILE A 133 -10.38 11.54 -31.23
N LYS A 134 -11.03 11.81 -30.10
CA LYS A 134 -12.31 12.54 -30.09
C LYS A 134 -12.23 13.75 -29.18
N ASN A 135 -11.91 14.90 -29.79
CA ASN A 135 -12.48 16.24 -29.52
C ASN A 135 -11.44 17.37 -29.59
N ARG A 136 -11.13 17.84 -30.81
CA ARG A 136 -10.59 19.18 -31.05
C ARG A 136 -11.71 20.22 -30.90
N LYS A 137 -11.98 20.68 -29.68
CA LYS A 137 -12.51 22.03 -29.42
C LYS A 137 -12.05 22.50 -28.05
N ARG A 138 -11.15 23.50 -28.07
CA ARG A 138 -10.46 24.06 -26.90
C ARG A 138 -11.44 24.78 -25.98
N LYS A 139 -11.68 24.22 -24.80
CA LYS A 139 -11.98 25.01 -23.58
C LYS A 139 -10.81 24.81 -22.64
N ARG A 140 -10.15 25.91 -22.24
CA ARG A 140 -9.16 25.93 -21.15
C ARG A 140 -9.90 25.56 -19.87
N SER A 141 -9.86 24.29 -19.49
CA SER A 141 -10.19 23.87 -18.13
C SER A 141 -8.97 24.07 -17.25
N HIS A 142 -9.21 24.72 -16.12
CA HIS A 142 -8.28 24.87 -15.02
C HIS A 142 -7.87 23.46 -14.55
N HIS A 143 -6.57 23.17 -14.61
CA HIS A 143 -5.98 21.95 -14.06
C HIS A 143 -6.17 22.02 -12.54
N PRO A 144 -6.90 21.11 -11.87
CA PRO A 144 -6.78 21.03 -10.43
C PRO A 144 -5.35 20.56 -10.14
N ASP A 145 -4.59 21.46 -9.51
CA ASP A 145 -3.27 21.19 -8.99
C ASP A 145 -3.28 19.97 -8.09
N GLY A 146 -2.21 19.17 -8.22
CA GLY A 146 -1.78 18.24 -7.20
C GLY A 146 -2.62 16.97 -7.13
N THR A 147 -1.97 15.85 -7.42
CA THR A 147 -2.27 14.55 -6.85
C THR A 147 -2.36 14.67 -5.32
N ALA A 148 -3.53 15.07 -4.81
CA ALA A 148 -3.87 14.94 -3.42
C ALA A 148 -3.98 13.44 -3.18
N GLN A 149 -2.93 12.86 -2.58
CA GLN A 149 -2.97 11.51 -2.06
C GLN A 149 -4.23 11.41 -1.20
N THR A 150 -5.21 10.66 -1.69
CA THR A 150 -6.51 10.45 -1.06
C THR A 150 -6.28 9.93 0.35
N ALA A 151 -7.10 10.34 1.32
CA ALA A 151 -6.94 9.92 2.72
C ALA A 151 -7.01 8.38 2.90
N GLU A 152 -7.62 7.65 1.96
CA GLU A 152 -7.62 6.19 1.87
C GLU A 152 -6.28 5.58 1.39
N THR A 153 -5.40 6.41 0.82
CA THR A 153 -4.05 6.07 0.36
C THR A 153 -2.97 6.59 1.31
N LEU A 154 -3.33 7.36 2.35
CA LEU A 154 -2.42 7.76 3.40
C LEU A 154 -2.01 6.51 4.17
N GLN A 155 -0.78 6.06 3.94
CA GLN A 155 -0.20 4.96 4.68
C GLN A 155 -0.16 5.32 6.16
N TRP A 156 -0.57 4.38 7.02
CA TRP A 156 -0.42 4.54 8.46
C TRP A 156 1.02 4.93 8.80
N PRO A 157 1.24 5.81 9.80
CA PRO A 157 2.57 6.15 10.24
C PRO A 157 3.37 4.88 10.54
N PRO A 158 4.61 4.74 10.04
CA PRO A 158 5.38 3.54 10.26
C PRO A 158 5.70 3.39 11.76
N LEU A 159 5.40 2.22 12.30
CA LEU A 159 5.70 1.89 13.71
C LEU A 159 7.21 1.88 14.00
N TRP A 160 8.02 1.59 12.99
CA TRP A 160 9.47 1.58 13.10
C TRP A 160 10.07 2.88 12.59
N ASN A 161 10.99 3.47 13.36
CA ASN A 161 11.65 4.75 13.04
C ASN A 161 12.60 4.64 11.84
N ARG A 162 13.12 3.44 11.60
CA ARG A 162 14.11 3.14 10.56
C ARG A 162 13.73 1.85 9.87
N LYS A 163 13.64 1.93 8.53
CA LYS A 163 13.48 0.74 7.67
C LYS A 163 14.77 -0.06 7.70
N LEU A 164 14.64 -1.37 7.83
CA LEU A 164 15.74 -2.31 7.70
C LEU A 164 15.56 -3.10 6.41
N HIS A 165 16.69 -3.45 5.81
CA HIS A 165 16.78 -4.13 4.54
C HIS A 165 16.87 -5.64 4.72
N ALA A 166 16.37 -6.36 3.72
CA ALA A 166 16.53 -7.81 3.64
C ALA A 166 17.98 -8.16 3.27
N PRO A 167 18.46 -9.37 3.56
CA PRO A 167 19.86 -9.75 3.28
C PRO A 167 20.22 -9.78 1.78
N ASP A 168 19.24 -9.85 0.90
CA ASP A 168 19.38 -9.84 -0.57
C ASP A 168 19.12 -8.45 -1.19
N THR A 169 18.94 -7.43 -0.37
CA THR A 169 18.70 -6.07 -0.84
C THR A 169 19.90 -5.53 -1.60
N THR A 170 19.61 -4.95 -2.75
CA THR A 170 20.55 -4.23 -3.58
C THR A 170 20.21 -2.74 -3.56
N ALA A 171 21.20 -1.89 -3.81
CA ALA A 171 20.97 -0.47 -3.96
C ALA A 171 21.69 0.07 -5.18
N VAL A 172 21.14 1.17 -5.70
CA VAL A 172 21.77 1.96 -6.73
C VAL A 172 22.03 3.35 -6.20
N ALA A 173 23.30 3.73 -6.13
CA ALA A 173 23.74 5.05 -5.73
C ALA A 173 23.90 5.94 -6.97
N VAL A 174 23.17 7.05 -7.01
CA VAL A 174 23.21 8.05 -8.09
C VAL A 174 24.08 9.23 -7.64
N PHE A 175 25.11 9.53 -8.41
CA PHE A 175 26.05 10.63 -8.11
C PHE A 175 25.54 11.95 -8.69
N VAL A 176 25.99 13.06 -8.09
CA VAL A 176 25.62 14.42 -8.54
C VAL A 176 26.02 14.64 -10.00
N ASP A 177 27.23 14.27 -10.38
CA ASP A 177 27.77 14.41 -11.74
C ASP A 177 28.58 13.17 -12.16
N HIS A 178 28.92 13.10 -13.46
CA HIS A 178 29.75 12.02 -14.01
C HIS A 178 31.18 12.03 -13.42
N ALA A 179 31.72 13.21 -13.10
CA ALA A 179 33.03 13.34 -12.47
C ALA A 179 33.05 12.73 -11.05
N ALA A 180 32.02 12.97 -10.22
CA ALA A 180 31.87 12.30 -8.94
C ALA A 180 31.77 10.78 -9.08
N PHE A 181 31.06 10.30 -10.11
CA PHE A 181 30.98 8.87 -10.41
C PHE A 181 32.35 8.27 -10.75
N GLU A 182 33.14 8.91 -11.62
CA GLU A 182 34.50 8.45 -11.95
C GLU A 182 35.43 8.45 -10.72
N LEU A 183 35.34 9.49 -9.88
CA LEU A 183 36.08 9.55 -8.62
C LEU A 183 35.69 8.41 -7.69
N ALA A 184 34.39 8.10 -7.60
CA ALA A 184 33.90 6.98 -6.80
C ALA A 184 34.45 5.64 -7.31
N VAL A 185 34.43 5.39 -8.63
CA VAL A 185 34.99 4.16 -9.22
C VAL A 185 36.50 4.05 -8.94
N LYS A 186 37.25 5.14 -9.10
CA LYS A 186 38.70 5.19 -8.78
C LYS A 186 38.95 4.92 -7.30
N ALA A 187 38.18 5.57 -6.43
CA ALA A 187 38.26 5.40 -4.97
C ALA A 187 37.92 3.97 -4.54
N ILE A 188 36.94 3.32 -5.17
CA ILE A 188 36.62 1.91 -4.88
C ILE A 188 37.79 1.01 -5.27
N ASN A 189 38.37 1.20 -6.46
CA ASN A 189 39.49 0.39 -6.92
C ASN A 189 40.76 0.60 -6.05
N SER A 190 40.99 1.81 -5.55
CA SER A 190 42.11 2.08 -4.64
C SER A 190 41.88 1.57 -3.22
N ASN A 191 40.63 1.55 -2.75
CA ASN A 191 40.25 1.10 -1.40
C ASN A 191 39.73 -0.34 -1.38
N SER A 192 40.03 -1.13 -2.41
CA SER A 192 39.77 -2.56 -2.46
C SER A 192 40.53 -3.30 -1.35
N THR A 193 40.31 -4.61 -1.25
CA THR A 193 40.94 -5.56 -0.31
C THR A 193 42.45 -5.45 -0.08
N ASP A 194 43.19 -4.83 -0.99
CA ASP A 194 44.63 -4.60 -0.91
C ASP A 194 45.04 -3.35 -0.11
N ASN A 195 44.10 -2.48 0.27
CA ASN A 195 44.43 -1.24 0.97
C ASN A 195 44.83 -1.53 2.43
N PRO A 196 46.08 -1.25 2.84
CA PRO A 196 46.54 -1.45 4.23
C PRO A 196 45.95 -0.44 5.22
N LYS A 197 45.39 0.69 4.75
CA LYS A 197 44.84 1.79 5.56
C LYS A 197 43.32 1.84 5.47
N ASN A 198 42.67 0.70 5.66
CA ASN A 198 41.22 0.58 5.59
C ASN A 198 40.55 1.15 6.86
N ASP A 199 40.72 2.45 7.07
CA ASP A 199 40.44 3.14 8.33
C ASP A 199 39.00 3.68 8.43
N TYR A 200 38.19 3.50 7.38
CA TYR A 200 36.80 3.92 7.40
C TYR A 200 35.92 2.92 8.13
N VAL A 201 35.12 3.44 9.06
CA VAL A 201 34.16 2.68 9.86
C VAL A 201 32.74 3.00 9.38
N TRP A 202 31.92 1.97 9.22
CA TRP A 202 30.50 2.11 8.87
C TRP A 202 29.77 2.97 9.91
N GLY A 203 29.09 4.01 9.45
CA GLY A 203 28.41 4.97 10.32
C GLY A 203 29.29 6.11 10.84
N SER A 204 30.61 6.07 10.60
CA SER A 204 31.49 7.21 10.90
C SER A 204 31.24 8.36 9.91
N GLY A 205 31.34 9.60 10.38
CA GLY A 205 31.13 10.80 9.56
C GLY A 205 29.67 11.19 9.32
N ILE A 206 28.72 10.45 9.91
CA ILE A 206 27.31 10.85 9.92
C ILE A 206 27.17 11.93 10.99
N GLY A 207 27.04 13.19 10.55
CA GLY A 207 26.87 14.32 11.46
C GLY A 207 25.67 14.11 12.39
N LYS A 208 25.81 14.49 13.66
CA LYS A 208 24.74 14.42 14.69
C LYS A 208 23.45 15.14 14.26
N GLY A 209 23.51 16.03 13.26
CA GLY A 209 22.35 16.73 12.69
C GLY A 209 21.50 15.91 11.72
N ASN A 210 21.94 14.75 11.25
CA ASN A 210 21.16 13.92 10.31
C ASN A 210 20.18 12.96 11.02
N PHE A 211 20.04 13.04 12.35
CA PHE A 211 19.11 12.30 13.22
C PHE A 211 18.76 10.90 12.70
N ILE A 212 19.76 10.02 12.58
CA ILE A 212 19.48 8.62 12.25
C ILE A 212 19.05 7.92 13.54
N PRO A 213 17.85 7.32 13.58
CA PRO A 213 17.41 6.58 14.76
C PRO A 213 18.41 5.46 15.07
N GLU A 214 18.80 5.40 16.34
CA GLU A 214 19.72 4.40 16.84
C GLU A 214 19.08 3.01 16.76
N LEU A 215 19.93 2.00 16.61
CA LEU A 215 19.53 0.60 16.64
C LEU A 215 19.66 0.03 18.05
N GLY A 216 19.21 -1.22 18.23
CA GLY A 216 19.26 -1.89 19.52
C GLY A 216 18.09 -1.49 20.43
N LYS A 217 18.36 -1.21 21.70
CA LYS A 217 17.35 -0.98 22.74
C LYS A 217 16.41 0.19 22.41
N SER A 218 16.98 1.34 22.02
CA SER A 218 16.23 2.56 21.69
C SER A 218 15.20 2.31 20.58
N ARG A 219 15.53 1.54 19.55
CA ARG A 219 14.59 1.18 18.48
C ARG A 219 13.34 0.47 19.00
N TYR A 220 13.48 -0.44 19.95
CA TYR A 220 12.36 -1.19 20.50
C TYR A 220 11.55 -0.37 21.51
N GLU A 221 12.21 0.48 22.29
CA GLU A 221 11.54 1.44 23.17
C GLU A 221 10.66 2.40 22.36
N ASP A 222 11.20 2.97 21.29
CA ASP A 222 10.46 3.86 20.40
C ASP A 222 9.29 3.15 19.71
N HIS A 223 9.49 1.91 19.24
CA HIS A 223 8.43 1.09 18.67
C HIS A 223 7.32 0.82 19.70
N HIS A 224 7.67 0.53 20.94
CA HIS A 224 6.71 0.30 22.02
C HIS A 224 5.90 1.56 22.31
N VAL A 225 6.53 2.73 22.37
CA VAL A 225 5.84 4.02 22.55
C VAL A 225 4.89 4.30 21.38
N ARG A 226 5.28 3.96 20.14
CA ARG A 226 4.44 4.16 18.94
C ARG A 226 3.26 3.18 18.84
N MET A 227 3.40 1.97 19.37
CA MET A 227 2.31 0.99 19.44
C MET A 227 1.22 1.43 20.42
N PHE A 228 1.58 2.20 21.46
CA PHE A 228 0.67 2.67 22.49
C PHE A 228 0.71 4.20 22.60
N PRO A 229 0.16 4.92 21.60
CA PRO A 229 0.09 6.38 21.64
C PRO A 229 -0.85 6.86 22.75
N ASP A 230 -0.69 8.13 23.12
CA ASP A 230 -1.58 8.80 24.07
C ASP A 230 -3.06 8.71 23.60
N PRO A 231 -3.99 8.21 24.44
CA PRO A 231 -5.40 8.06 24.06
C PRO A 231 -6.04 9.36 23.59
N GLU A 232 -5.68 10.51 24.15
CA GLU A 232 -6.23 11.80 23.73
C GLU A 232 -5.80 12.17 22.31
N TRP A 233 -4.53 11.92 21.97
CA TRP A 233 -4.01 12.13 20.62
C TRP A 233 -4.68 11.19 19.62
N LEU A 234 -4.86 9.92 19.99
CA LEU A 234 -5.51 8.93 19.14
C LEU A 234 -6.97 9.29 18.83
N GLN A 235 -7.71 9.76 19.84
CA GLN A 235 -9.09 10.19 19.66
C GLN A 235 -9.18 11.40 18.71
N LYS A 236 -8.35 12.42 18.92
CA LYS A 236 -8.28 13.59 18.01
C LYS A 236 -7.94 13.18 16.59
N PHE A 237 -6.98 12.27 16.40
CA PHE A 237 -6.63 11.75 15.09
C PHE A 237 -7.80 11.01 14.42
N ALA A 238 -8.54 10.20 15.17
CA ALA A 238 -9.72 9.50 14.67
C ALA A 238 -10.84 10.47 14.28
N ASP A 239 -11.14 11.45 15.13
CA ASP A 239 -12.16 12.47 14.88
C ASP A 239 -11.80 13.31 13.65
N ASP A 240 -10.55 13.77 13.52
CA ASP A 240 -10.05 14.51 12.36
C ASP A 240 -10.14 13.67 11.06
N SER A 241 -9.84 12.38 11.15
CA SER A 241 -9.91 11.45 10.03
C SER A 241 -11.35 11.25 9.54
N LEU A 242 -12.27 11.04 10.50
CA LEU A 242 -13.71 10.92 10.21
C LEU A 242 -14.27 12.23 9.65
N GLU A 243 -13.88 13.38 10.19
CA GLU A 243 -14.33 14.68 9.67
C GLU A 243 -13.83 14.94 8.24
N LYS A 244 -12.58 14.61 7.94
CA LYS A 244 -12.03 14.68 6.57
C LYS A 244 -12.77 13.74 5.63
N TYR A 245 -13.10 12.53 6.08
CA TYR A 245 -13.88 11.57 5.30
C TYR A 245 -15.30 12.07 5.01
N ASP A 246 -15.99 12.61 6.02
CA ASP A 246 -17.34 13.17 5.88
C ASP A 246 -17.35 14.40 4.96
N LYS A 247 -16.36 15.28 5.07
CA LYS A 247 -16.17 16.42 4.16
C LYS A 247 -16.01 15.94 2.71
N ARG A 248 -15.23 14.88 2.49
CA ARG A 248 -15.07 14.27 1.16
C ARG A 248 -16.37 13.68 0.64
N LEU A 249 -17.08 12.87 1.45
CA LEU A 249 -18.37 12.30 1.04
C LEU A 249 -19.39 13.38 0.68
N LYS A 250 -19.42 14.49 1.42
CA LYS A 250 -20.28 15.65 1.11
C LYS A 250 -19.88 16.31 -0.22
N ALA A 251 -18.59 16.54 -0.45
CA ALA A 251 -18.09 17.10 -1.72
C ALA A 251 -18.39 16.18 -2.92
N GLU A 252 -18.22 14.87 -2.77
CA GLU A 252 -18.59 13.88 -3.79
C GLU A 252 -20.12 13.86 -4.02
N GLU A 253 -20.93 14.00 -2.97
CA GLU A 253 -22.38 14.09 -3.13
C GLU A 253 -22.78 15.40 -3.83
N GLU A 254 -22.17 16.54 -3.50
CA GLU A 254 -22.42 17.83 -4.14
C GLU A 254 -22.01 17.83 -5.61
N THR A 255 -20.83 17.29 -5.94
CA THR A 255 -20.41 17.13 -7.34
C THR A 255 -21.34 16.19 -8.10
N ARG A 256 -21.82 15.11 -7.49
CA ARG A 256 -22.83 14.22 -8.09
C ARG A 256 -24.17 14.93 -8.30
N ARG A 257 -24.63 15.72 -7.32
CA ARG A 257 -25.87 16.53 -7.44
C ARG A 257 -25.73 17.59 -8.53
N ARG A 258 -24.58 18.24 -8.63
CA ARG A 258 -24.28 19.22 -9.67
C ARG A 258 -24.29 18.57 -11.06
N LYS A 259 -23.59 17.45 -11.23
CA LYS A 259 -23.61 16.67 -12.49
C LYS A 259 -25.00 16.15 -12.86
N ALA A 260 -25.83 15.81 -11.87
CA ALA A 260 -27.21 15.40 -12.11
C ALA A 260 -28.14 16.56 -12.53
N ASN A 261 -27.78 17.81 -12.20
CA ASN A 261 -28.58 18.99 -12.53
C ASN A 261 -28.12 19.71 -13.81
N GLU A 262 -26.87 19.51 -14.23
CA GLU A 262 -26.35 20.08 -15.48
C GLU A 262 -26.86 19.25 -16.68
N PRO A 263 -27.56 19.85 -17.65
CA PRO A 263 -27.97 19.15 -18.88
C PRO A 263 -26.74 18.76 -19.71
N ASP A 264 -26.78 17.57 -20.31
CA ASP A 264 -25.74 17.08 -21.21
C ASP A 264 -25.68 17.89 -22.53
N GLU A 265 -24.70 17.64 -23.40
CA GLU A 265 -24.51 18.36 -24.68
C GLU A 265 -25.73 18.29 -25.62
N ASP A 266 -26.57 17.26 -25.47
CA ASP A 266 -27.83 17.05 -26.18
C ASP A 266 -29.06 17.63 -25.45
N GLY A 267 -28.87 18.32 -24.30
CA GLY A 267 -29.94 18.99 -23.54
C GLY A 267 -30.78 18.09 -22.64
N PHE A 268 -30.41 16.82 -22.45
CA PHE A 268 -31.10 15.90 -21.55
C PHE A 268 -30.51 15.94 -20.13
N VAL A 269 -31.37 15.77 -19.13
CA VAL A 269 -30.96 15.67 -17.71
C VAL A 269 -30.88 14.19 -17.34
N THR A 270 -29.68 13.74 -16.95
CA THR A 270 -29.46 12.35 -16.55
C THR A 270 -30.15 12.05 -15.22
N VAL A 271 -31.14 11.14 -15.22
CA VAL A 271 -31.84 10.69 -14.01
C VAL A 271 -30.93 9.75 -13.21
N VAL A 272 -30.17 10.30 -12.28
CA VAL A 272 -29.37 9.50 -11.34
C VAL A 272 -30.24 9.08 -10.16
N ARG A 273 -30.40 7.76 -9.95
CA ARG A 273 -31.03 7.24 -8.73
C ARG A 273 -30.24 7.71 -7.51
N SER A 274 -30.88 8.38 -6.56
CA SER A 274 -30.25 8.76 -5.30
C SER A 274 -30.07 7.52 -4.41
N SER A 275 -29.10 6.67 -4.74
CA SER A 275 -28.72 5.55 -3.87
C SER A 275 -27.84 6.11 -2.75
N ARG A 276 -28.48 6.70 -1.74
CA ARG A 276 -27.84 6.86 -0.44
C ARG A 276 -27.82 5.47 0.23
N PRO A 277 -26.69 5.00 0.77
CA PRO A 277 -26.72 3.95 1.77
C PRO A 277 -27.61 4.44 2.89
N ARG A 278 -28.76 3.80 3.08
CA ARG A 278 -29.63 4.14 4.22
C ARG A 278 -29.17 3.32 5.40
N PRO A 279 -29.16 3.89 6.62
CA PRO A 279 -29.01 3.08 7.82
C PRO A 279 -30.07 1.96 7.84
N PRO A 280 -29.81 0.86 8.55
CA PRO A 280 -30.79 -0.23 8.68
C PRO A 280 -32.13 0.34 9.18
N LEU A 281 -33.22 -0.08 8.53
CA LEU A 281 -34.57 0.44 8.80
C LEU A 281 -35.01 0.06 10.22
N SER A 282 -35.61 1.00 10.93
CA SER A 282 -36.26 0.71 12.23
C SER A 282 -37.48 -0.20 12.02
N ALA A 283 -37.85 -0.98 13.03
CA ALA A 283 -39.02 -1.86 12.99
C ALA A 283 -40.32 -1.11 12.62
N GLU A 284 -40.44 0.14 13.06
CA GLU A 284 -41.58 1.01 12.73
C GLU A 284 -41.61 1.38 11.24
N GLU A 285 -40.46 1.73 10.65
CA GLU A 285 -40.35 2.05 9.22
C GLU A 285 -40.62 0.84 8.33
N ILE A 286 -40.28 -0.36 8.79
CA ILE A 286 -40.60 -1.62 8.07
C ILE A 286 -42.11 -1.84 8.06
N ALA A 287 -42.79 -1.65 9.19
CA ALA A 287 -44.24 -1.78 9.29
C ALA A 287 -44.98 -0.74 8.43
N GLU A 288 -44.49 0.50 8.38
CA GLU A 288 -45.06 1.53 7.52
C GLU A 288 -44.87 1.23 6.02
N ARG A 289 -43.72 0.68 5.63
CA ARG A 289 -43.50 0.25 4.24
C ARG A 289 -44.45 -0.87 3.84
N LEU A 290 -44.62 -1.89 4.68
CA LEU A 290 -45.59 -2.97 4.46
C LEU A 290 -47.00 -2.42 4.27
N LYS A 291 -47.46 -1.52 5.16
CA LYS A 291 -48.77 -0.86 5.04
C LYS A 291 -48.90 -0.05 3.75
N LYS A 292 -47.82 0.60 3.30
CA LYS A 292 -47.81 1.40 2.06
C LYS A 292 -47.84 0.50 0.82
N GLU A 293 -47.17 -0.65 0.87
CA GLU A 293 -47.22 -1.68 -0.17
C GLU A 293 -48.62 -2.30 -0.27
N GLU A 294 -49.27 -2.62 0.86
CA GLU A 294 -50.66 -3.07 0.86
C GLU A 294 -51.62 -2.01 0.26
N LYS A 295 -51.43 -0.74 0.60
CA LYS A 295 -52.20 0.37 0.03
C LYS A 295 -51.95 0.53 -1.47
N ARG A 296 -50.70 0.32 -1.93
CA ARG A 296 -50.35 0.35 -3.35
C ARG A 296 -50.94 -0.84 -4.11
N ALA A 297 -50.93 -2.03 -3.52
CA ALA A 297 -51.57 -3.22 -4.09
C ALA A 297 -53.08 -3.03 -4.24
N LYS A 298 -53.73 -2.32 -3.32
CA LYS A 298 -55.14 -1.94 -3.40
C LYS A 298 -55.41 -0.77 -4.36
N LYS A 299 -54.42 0.07 -4.64
CA LYS A 299 -54.55 1.23 -5.52
C LYS A 299 -54.48 0.78 -6.99
N GLY A 300 -55.62 0.85 -7.68
CA GLY A 300 -55.79 0.35 -9.05
C GLY A 300 -56.54 -0.96 -9.14
N TYR A 301 -56.84 -1.60 -8.00
CA TYR A 301 -57.79 -2.70 -7.93
C TYR A 301 -59.21 -2.12 -7.92
N HIS A 302 -59.88 -2.18 -9.07
CA HIS A 302 -61.29 -1.79 -9.20
C HIS A 302 -62.16 -3.06 -9.14
N PRO A 303 -62.86 -3.32 -8.02
CA PRO A 303 -63.59 -4.58 -7.81
C PRO A 303 -64.85 -4.71 -8.67
N ASP A 304 -65.38 -3.62 -9.23
CA ASP A 304 -66.67 -3.61 -9.94
C ASP A 304 -66.56 -3.27 -11.44
N PHE A 305 -65.33 -3.15 -11.95
CA PHE A 305 -65.11 -2.67 -13.31
C PHE A 305 -65.43 -3.72 -14.38
N TYR A 306 -65.15 -5.01 -14.09
CA TYR A 306 -65.33 -6.08 -15.06
C TYR A 306 -66.59 -6.90 -14.80
N ARG A 307 -67.28 -7.29 -15.89
CA ARG A 307 -68.52 -8.09 -15.83
C ARG A 307 -68.34 -9.46 -15.15
N PHE A 308 -67.12 -10.02 -15.14
CA PHE A 308 -66.84 -11.26 -14.44
C PHE A 308 -66.81 -11.06 -12.91
N GLN A 309 -66.27 -9.94 -12.43
CA GLN A 309 -66.25 -9.58 -11.01
C GLN A 309 -67.68 -9.44 -10.47
N GLN A 310 -68.56 -8.79 -11.23
CA GLN A 310 -69.98 -8.69 -10.87
C GLN A 310 -70.69 -10.07 -10.86
N ARG A 311 -70.31 -10.99 -11.74
CA ARG A 311 -70.83 -12.37 -11.72
C ARG A 311 -70.33 -13.15 -10.51
N GLU A 312 -69.06 -13.01 -10.16
CA GLU A 312 -68.48 -13.64 -8.97
C GLU A 312 -69.09 -13.08 -7.68
N LEU A 313 -69.23 -11.76 -7.58
CA LEU A 313 -69.87 -11.10 -6.44
C LEU A 313 -71.32 -11.54 -6.26
N LYS A 314 -72.10 -11.66 -7.36
CA LYS A 314 -73.46 -12.23 -7.31
C LYS A 314 -73.47 -13.70 -6.91
N LYS A 315 -72.49 -14.50 -7.36
CA LYS A 315 -72.34 -15.91 -6.95
C LYS A 315 -71.99 -16.03 -5.47
N GLU A 316 -71.09 -15.19 -4.95
CA GLU A 316 -70.74 -15.14 -3.53
C GLU A 316 -71.91 -14.71 -2.65
N GLN A 317 -72.67 -13.70 -3.07
CA GLN A 317 -73.90 -13.28 -2.39
C GLN A 317 -74.93 -14.42 -2.35
N ALA A 318 -75.14 -15.11 -3.47
CA ALA A 318 -76.02 -16.28 -3.53
C ALA A 318 -75.54 -17.41 -2.60
N LYS A 319 -74.25 -17.72 -2.58
CA LYS A 319 -73.66 -18.71 -1.66
C LYS A 319 -73.83 -18.30 -0.20
N LYS A 320 -73.64 -17.02 0.13
CA LYS A 320 -73.81 -16.49 1.50
C LYS A 320 -75.26 -16.61 1.97
N LEU A 321 -76.23 -16.35 1.10
CA LEU A 321 -77.65 -16.56 1.39
C LEU A 321 -77.97 -18.04 1.60
N LEU A 322 -77.39 -18.94 0.80
CA LEU A 322 -77.54 -20.38 0.99
C LEU A 322 -77.00 -20.83 2.36
N SER A 323 -75.79 -20.39 2.72
CA SER A 323 -75.17 -20.69 4.02
C SER A 323 -76.01 -20.16 5.18
N GLN A 324 -76.52 -18.92 5.09
CA GLN A 324 -77.41 -18.35 6.11
C GLN A 324 -78.72 -19.13 6.24
N PHE A 325 -79.26 -19.64 5.13
CA PHE A 325 -80.46 -20.46 5.13
C PHE A 325 -80.22 -21.83 5.78
N GLU A 326 -79.09 -22.47 5.49
CA GLU A 326 -78.67 -23.72 6.13
C GLU A 326 -78.47 -23.54 7.63
N ASP A 327 -77.81 -22.45 8.06
CA ASP A 327 -77.62 -22.13 9.47
C ASP A 327 -78.95 -21.81 10.17
N ALA A 328 -79.87 -21.12 9.50
CA ALA A 328 -81.22 -20.87 10.02
C ALA A 328 -82.04 -22.17 10.12
N LYS A 329 -81.90 -23.08 9.15
CA LYS A 329 -82.52 -24.42 9.17
C LYS A 329 -81.96 -25.28 10.30
N ARG A 330 -80.63 -25.28 10.49
CA ARG A 330 -79.94 -25.93 11.61
C ARG A 330 -80.43 -25.36 12.95
N SER A 331 -80.50 -24.04 13.07
CA SER A 331 -81.01 -23.35 14.26
C SER A 331 -82.47 -23.69 14.57
N LEU A 332 -83.32 -23.85 13.54
CA LEU A 332 -84.71 -24.28 13.69
C LEU A 332 -84.84 -25.76 14.07
N GLN A 333 -83.97 -26.63 13.53
CA GLN A 333 -83.91 -28.05 13.91
C GLN A 333 -83.47 -28.21 15.37
N GLU A 334 -82.46 -27.47 15.83
CA GLU A 334 -82.04 -27.45 17.23
C GLU A 334 -83.17 -26.97 18.16
N ARG A 335 -83.91 -25.92 17.75
CA ARG A 335 -85.09 -25.45 18.49
C ARG A 335 -86.27 -26.43 18.49
N LYS A 336 -86.46 -27.20 17.41
CA LYS A 336 -87.46 -28.29 17.36
C LYS A 336 -87.03 -29.53 18.15
N GLY A 337 -85.72 -29.83 18.21
CA GLY A 337 -85.17 -30.91 19.03
C GLY A 337 -85.28 -30.66 20.53
N ARG A 338 -85.24 -29.39 20.96
CA ARG A 338 -85.54 -28.98 22.34
C ARG A 338 -87.04 -28.95 22.69
N LYS A 339 -87.93 -29.14 21.71
CA LYS A 339 -89.38 -29.29 21.89
C LYS A 339 -89.82 -30.71 21.52
N LYS A 340 -89.32 -31.70 22.26
CA LYS A 340 -90.01 -32.97 22.49
C LYS A 340 -90.03 -33.20 24.00
N PRO A 341 -91.19 -33.50 24.62
CA PRO A 341 -91.29 -33.82 26.04
C PRO A 341 -90.56 -35.13 26.39
#